data_AF-A0A257H4K8-F1
#
_entry.id   AF-A0A257H4K8-F1
#
_cell.length_a   1.000
_cell.length_b   1.000
_cell.length_c   1.000
_cell.angle_alpha   90.00
_cell.angle_beta   90.00
_cell.angle_gamma   90.00
#
_symmetry.space_group_name_H-M   'P 1'
#
loop_
_entity.id
_entity.type
_entity.pdbx_description
1 polymer ?
#
loop_
_entity_poly.entity_id
_entity_poly.type
_entity_poly.pdbx_seq_one_letter_code
_entity_poly.pdbx_strand_id
1 'polypeptide(L)'
;MNNLTTQLSTFQAEFKGCVAPERLSMMENATAQLRLSGVEQAAMALGAALPEVGLQDATGQSVSLTALHSGKRTVVVFYRGGWCPYCNLTLREWQRLLPEMAAANTQLVAISPQLPDASLSTAEKNALAYPVLSDSSLAAAQAFGIAFTLPPELEELYAKVGNDLPTLNGNGQWVLPVPATFGFDETGTLIYRHVEADYRQRAEPVEVLRLINARIQ
;
A
#
# COMPACT_ATOMS: atom_id res chain seq x y z
N MET A 1 21.43 -11.95 2.36
CA MET A 1 20.57 -10.75 2.50
C MET A 1 19.15 -11.23 2.69
N ASN A 2 18.44 -10.75 3.71
CA ASN A 2 17.08 -11.18 4.04
C ASN A 2 16.10 -10.39 3.15
N ASN A 3 15.52 -11.01 2.12
CA ASN A 3 14.55 -10.34 1.23
C ASN A 3 13.22 -10.05 1.96
N LEU A 4 12.32 -9.28 1.35
CA LEU A 4 11.06 -8.91 2.01
C LEU A 4 10.25 -10.16 2.38
N THR A 5 10.16 -11.11 1.46
CA THR A 5 9.43 -12.36 1.66
C THR A 5 9.87 -13.08 2.95
N THR A 6 11.18 -13.23 3.16
CA THR A 6 11.69 -13.85 4.38
C THR A 6 11.37 -13.01 5.62
N GLN A 7 11.57 -11.69 5.57
CA GLN A 7 11.22 -10.78 6.68
C GLN A 7 9.75 -10.91 7.10
N LEU A 8 8.83 -10.92 6.14
CA LEU A 8 7.40 -11.06 6.40
C LEU A 8 7.05 -12.44 6.96
N SER A 9 7.66 -13.51 6.43
CA SER A 9 7.43 -14.88 6.92
C SER A 9 7.90 -15.08 8.37
N THR A 10 9.05 -14.51 8.73
CA THR A 10 9.58 -14.53 10.11
C THR A 10 8.64 -13.78 11.04
N PHE A 11 8.26 -12.55 10.68
CA PHE A 11 7.35 -11.75 11.50
C PHE A 11 5.97 -12.42 11.64
N GLN A 12 5.46 -13.05 10.58
CA GLN A 12 4.19 -13.77 10.62
C GLN A 12 4.25 -14.97 11.57
N ALA A 13 5.35 -15.72 11.58
CA ALA A 13 5.53 -16.85 12.49
C ALA A 13 5.56 -16.39 13.96
N GLU A 14 6.30 -15.31 14.26
CA GLU A 14 6.35 -14.70 15.59
C GLU A 14 4.97 -14.18 16.03
N PHE A 15 4.29 -13.45 15.14
CA PHE A 15 2.96 -12.90 15.42
C PHE A 15 1.93 -14.00 15.71
N LYS A 16 1.93 -15.09 14.92
CA LYS A 16 1.06 -16.25 15.17
C LYS A 16 1.28 -16.88 16.55
N GLY A 17 2.50 -16.87 17.08
CA GLY A 17 2.81 -17.38 18.41
C GLY A 17 2.25 -16.52 19.56
N CYS A 18 1.97 -15.24 19.30
CA CYS A 18 1.56 -14.27 20.33
C CYS A 18 0.08 -13.89 20.27
N VAL A 19 -0.68 -14.45 19.31
CA VAL A 19 -2.07 -14.08 19.04
C VAL A 19 -3.00 -15.22 19.41
N ALA A 20 -4.08 -14.90 20.12
CA ALA A 20 -5.11 -15.88 20.49
C ALA A 20 -5.68 -16.57 19.24
N PRO A 21 -5.88 -17.91 19.25
CA PRO A 21 -6.36 -18.66 18.09
C PRO A 21 -7.64 -18.10 17.47
N GLU A 22 -8.58 -17.62 18.28
CA GLU A 22 -9.85 -17.05 17.83
C GLU A 22 -9.64 -15.79 16.99
N ARG A 23 -8.67 -14.95 17.37
CA ARG A 23 -8.30 -13.75 16.60
C ARG A 23 -7.65 -14.14 15.27
N LEU A 24 -6.79 -15.18 15.28
CA LEU A 24 -6.18 -15.67 14.05
C LEU A 24 -7.24 -16.19 13.09
N SER A 25 -8.16 -17.03 13.55
CA SER A 25 -9.25 -17.57 12.73
C SER A 25 -10.18 -16.47 12.20
N MET A 26 -10.50 -15.45 13.01
CA MET A 26 -11.26 -14.28 12.56
C MET A 26 -10.57 -13.56 11.40
N MET A 27 -9.26 -13.31 11.52
CA MET A 27 -8.49 -12.64 10.48
C MET A 27 -8.38 -13.49 9.21
N GLU A 28 -8.20 -14.81 9.35
CA GLU A 28 -8.15 -15.74 8.21
C GLU A 28 -9.49 -15.82 7.47
N ASN A 29 -10.61 -15.86 8.22
CA ASN A 29 -11.95 -15.84 7.64
C ASN A 29 -12.21 -14.53 6.89
N ALA A 30 -11.88 -13.38 7.48
CA ALA A 30 -12.03 -12.09 6.82
C ALA A 30 -11.22 -12.00 5.52
N THR A 31 -9.97 -12.51 5.52
CA THR A 31 -9.16 -12.63 4.29
C THR A 31 -9.81 -13.54 3.25
N ALA A 32 -10.35 -14.68 3.66
CA ALA A 32 -11.04 -15.60 2.75
C ALA A 32 -12.29 -14.95 2.12
N GLN A 33 -13.10 -14.26 2.91
CA GLN A 33 -14.28 -13.53 2.43
C GLN A 33 -13.89 -12.39 1.48
N LEU A 34 -12.84 -11.63 1.80
CA LEU A 34 -12.34 -10.59 0.92
C LEU A 34 -11.85 -11.15 -0.42
N ARG A 35 -11.19 -12.30 -0.42
CA ARG A 35 -10.81 -12.97 -1.67
C ARG A 35 -12.04 -13.41 -2.48
N LEU A 36 -13.06 -13.98 -1.81
CA LEU A 36 -14.30 -14.42 -2.45
C LEU A 36 -15.13 -13.27 -3.03
N SER A 37 -14.98 -12.03 -2.53
CA SER A 37 -15.66 -10.85 -3.09
C SER A 37 -15.20 -10.50 -4.52
N GLY A 38 -14.07 -11.05 -4.96
CA GLY A 38 -13.49 -10.78 -6.26
C GLY A 38 -12.66 -9.49 -6.33
N VAL A 39 -12.32 -8.89 -5.19
CA VAL A 39 -11.57 -7.60 -5.14
C VAL A 39 -10.24 -7.66 -5.90
N GLU A 40 -9.56 -8.80 -5.86
CA GLU A 40 -8.29 -9.00 -6.59
C GLU A 40 -8.51 -8.92 -8.11
N GLN A 41 -9.62 -9.47 -8.61
CA GLN A 41 -9.96 -9.47 -10.04
C GLN A 41 -10.53 -8.11 -10.48
N ALA A 42 -11.31 -7.45 -9.62
CA ALA A 42 -11.92 -6.15 -9.89
C ALA A 42 -10.90 -5.00 -9.93
N ALA A 43 -9.76 -5.15 -9.26
CA ALA A 43 -8.70 -4.15 -9.25
C ALA A 43 -8.13 -3.90 -10.66
N MET A 44 -7.57 -2.70 -10.84
CA MET A 44 -7.11 -2.15 -12.13
C MET A 44 -6.34 -3.17 -13.00
N ALA A 45 -6.76 -3.33 -14.25
CA ALA A 45 -6.17 -4.27 -15.20
C ALA A 45 -4.91 -3.71 -15.88
N LEU A 46 -4.00 -4.61 -16.27
CA LEU A 46 -2.83 -4.26 -17.09
C LEU A 46 -3.27 -3.53 -18.37
N GLY A 47 -2.48 -2.54 -18.79
CA GLY A 47 -2.79 -1.67 -19.92
C GLY A 47 -3.68 -0.47 -19.58
N ALA A 48 -4.24 -0.39 -18.37
CA ALA A 48 -4.97 0.79 -17.92
C ALA A 48 -4.05 2.01 -17.77
N ALA A 49 -4.57 3.20 -18.03
CA ALA A 49 -3.87 4.46 -17.79
C ALA A 49 -3.87 4.81 -16.29
N LEU A 50 -2.83 5.49 -15.84
CA LEU A 50 -2.71 6.03 -14.49
C LEU A 50 -3.89 6.97 -14.18
N PRO A 51 -4.65 6.76 -13.09
CA PRO A 51 -5.78 7.61 -12.76
C PRO A 51 -5.38 9.05 -12.46
N GLU A 52 -6.18 9.98 -12.95
CA GLU A 52 -6.15 11.39 -12.55
C GLU A 52 -6.84 11.53 -11.18
N VAL A 53 -6.08 11.43 -10.10
CA VAL A 53 -6.57 11.58 -8.72
C VAL A 53 -5.70 12.56 -7.94
N GLY A 54 -6.35 13.48 -7.22
CA GLY A 54 -5.71 14.42 -6.30
C GLY A 54 -5.62 13.82 -4.91
N LEU A 55 -4.41 13.83 -4.34
CA LEU A 55 -4.08 13.30 -3.02
C LEU A 55 -3.39 14.37 -2.18
N GLN A 56 -3.24 14.14 -0.88
CA GLN A 56 -2.48 15.03 -0.01
C GLN A 56 -1.10 14.45 0.30
N ASP A 57 -0.05 15.24 0.24
CA ASP A 57 1.26 14.83 0.75
C ASP A 57 1.36 14.95 2.27
N ALA A 58 2.52 14.57 2.84
CA ALA A 58 2.78 14.66 4.28
C ALA A 58 2.68 16.08 4.87
N THR A 59 2.71 17.12 4.04
CA THR A 59 2.56 18.53 4.43
C THR A 59 1.13 19.05 4.26
N GLY A 60 0.22 18.23 3.73
CA GLY A 60 -1.16 18.59 3.43
C GLY A 60 -1.33 19.30 2.09
N GLN A 61 -0.29 19.37 1.25
CA GLN A 61 -0.40 19.95 -0.08
C GLN A 61 -1.08 18.96 -1.03
N SER A 62 -1.95 19.49 -1.89
CA SER A 62 -2.60 18.70 -2.94
C SER A 62 -1.61 18.37 -4.05
N VAL A 63 -1.53 17.08 -4.39
CA VAL A 63 -0.64 16.55 -5.41
C VAL A 63 -1.41 15.57 -6.29
N SER A 64 -1.23 15.67 -7.61
CA SER A 64 -1.80 14.70 -8.56
C SER A 64 -0.83 13.53 -8.80
N LEU A 65 -1.35 12.30 -8.87
CA LEU A 65 -0.54 11.13 -9.25
C LEU A 65 0.08 11.27 -10.64
N THR A 66 -0.64 11.85 -11.60
CA THR A 66 -0.14 12.07 -12.96
C THR A 66 0.94 13.16 -12.99
N ALA A 67 0.81 14.18 -12.13
CA ALA A 67 1.87 15.18 -11.95
C ALA A 67 3.12 14.57 -11.32
N LEU A 68 2.99 13.69 -10.31
CA LEU A 68 4.14 12.97 -9.75
C LEU A 68 4.80 12.07 -10.78
N HIS A 69 4.01 11.37 -11.59
CA HIS A 69 4.50 10.48 -12.63
C HIS A 69 5.54 11.15 -13.54
N SER A 70 5.26 12.35 -14.07
CA SER A 70 6.23 13.20 -14.77
C SER A 70 7.10 12.47 -15.82
N GLY A 71 6.54 11.48 -16.52
CA GLY A 71 7.23 10.69 -17.55
C GLY A 71 8.29 9.71 -17.02
N LYS A 72 8.32 9.45 -15.71
CA LYS A 72 9.18 8.45 -15.08
C LYS A 72 8.40 7.18 -14.81
N ARG A 73 9.02 6.01 -14.94
CA ARG A 73 8.41 4.77 -14.46
C ARG A 73 8.04 4.94 -12.99
N THR A 74 6.85 4.53 -12.61
CA THR A 74 6.33 4.82 -11.27
C THR A 74 5.78 3.54 -10.66
N VAL A 75 6.34 3.15 -9.52
CA VAL A 75 5.77 2.12 -8.65
C VAL A 75 4.84 2.81 -7.65
N VAL A 76 3.57 2.45 -7.65
CA VAL A 76 2.58 2.89 -6.67
C VAL A 76 2.30 1.75 -5.70
N VAL A 77 2.53 1.98 -4.41
CA VAL A 77 2.29 1.01 -3.35
C VAL A 77 1.14 1.48 -2.46
N PHE A 78 0.06 0.72 -2.44
CA PHE A 78 -1.03 0.93 -1.49
C PHE A 78 -0.78 0.16 -0.21
N TYR A 79 -0.93 0.83 0.92
CA TYR A 79 -0.76 0.24 2.24
C TYR A 79 -1.85 0.73 3.20
N ARG A 80 -1.97 0.08 4.36
CA ARG A 80 -3.09 0.28 5.28
C ARG A 80 -2.94 1.51 6.18
N GLY A 81 -1.69 1.88 6.47
CA GLY A 81 -1.31 2.94 7.41
C GLY A 81 -0.05 2.55 8.20
N GLY A 82 0.59 3.54 8.82
CA GLY A 82 1.85 3.39 9.57
C GLY A 82 1.72 2.56 10.85
N TRP A 83 0.50 2.34 11.33
CA TRP A 83 0.18 1.43 12.44
C TRP A 83 0.30 -0.06 12.05
N CYS A 84 0.43 -0.38 10.75
CA CYS A 84 0.53 -1.76 10.30
C CYS A 84 2.00 -2.22 10.16
N PRO A 85 2.47 -3.20 10.96
CA PRO A 85 3.87 -3.62 10.96
C PRO A 85 4.32 -4.24 9.63
N TYR A 86 3.46 -5.01 8.96
CA TYR A 86 3.74 -5.56 7.62
C TYR A 86 3.95 -4.44 6.59
N CYS A 87 3.21 -3.33 6.71
CA CYS A 87 3.39 -2.17 5.84
C CYS A 87 4.76 -1.51 6.09
N ASN A 88 5.15 -1.33 7.35
CA ASN A 88 6.42 -0.73 7.71
C ASN A 88 7.63 -1.55 7.21
N LEU A 89 7.57 -2.89 7.30
CA LEU A 89 8.60 -3.77 6.72
C LEU A 89 8.69 -3.60 5.19
N THR A 90 7.54 -3.59 4.53
CA THR A 90 7.45 -3.41 3.07
C THR A 90 8.04 -2.07 2.62
N LEU A 91 7.64 -0.98 3.28
CA LEU A 91 8.08 0.38 2.97
C LEU A 91 9.59 0.57 3.21
N ARG A 92 10.15 -0.07 4.24
CA ARG A 92 11.61 -0.06 4.48
C ARG A 92 12.39 -0.77 3.38
N GLU A 93 11.88 -1.89 2.87
CA GLU A 93 12.55 -2.59 1.76
C GLU A 93 12.51 -1.74 0.48
N TRP A 94 11.38 -1.09 0.21
CA TRP A 94 11.27 -0.14 -0.89
C TRP A 94 12.23 1.06 -0.74
N GLN A 95 12.33 1.63 0.46
CA GLN A 95 13.32 2.67 0.76
C GLN A 95 14.75 2.23 0.45
N ARG A 96 15.10 0.97 0.78
CA ARG A 96 16.43 0.41 0.53
C ARG A 96 16.77 0.38 -0.96
N LEU A 97 15.77 0.21 -1.83
CA LEU A 97 15.93 0.09 -3.28
C LEU A 97 15.86 1.42 -4.04
N LEU A 98 15.67 2.56 -3.37
CA LEU A 98 15.57 3.85 -4.05
C LEU A 98 16.77 4.16 -4.96
N PRO A 99 18.04 3.86 -4.60
CA PRO A 99 19.17 4.08 -5.50
C PRO A 99 19.06 3.28 -6.81
N GLU A 100 18.67 2.01 -6.74
CA GLU A 100 18.47 1.13 -7.90
C GLU A 100 17.26 1.57 -8.74
N MET A 101 16.19 2.03 -8.10
CA MET A 101 15.03 2.61 -8.80
C MET A 101 15.44 3.87 -9.55
N ALA A 102 16.16 4.79 -8.89
CA ALA A 102 16.62 6.03 -9.50
C ALA A 102 17.54 5.78 -10.71
N ALA A 103 18.45 4.80 -10.61
CA ALA A 103 19.32 4.39 -11.71
C ALA A 103 18.54 3.86 -12.94
N ALA A 104 17.33 3.35 -12.73
CA ALA A 104 16.44 2.86 -13.79
C ALA A 104 15.40 3.90 -14.28
N ASN A 105 15.53 5.18 -13.87
CA ASN A 105 14.51 6.22 -14.08
C ASN A 105 13.12 5.81 -13.55
N THR A 106 13.13 5.09 -12.42
CA THR A 106 11.94 4.60 -11.72
C THR A 106 11.82 5.33 -10.38
N GLN A 107 10.60 5.68 -10.00
CA GLN A 107 10.29 6.29 -8.72
C GLN A 107 9.22 5.50 -7.96
N LEU A 108 9.10 5.79 -6.67
CA LEU A 108 8.15 5.16 -5.77
C LEU A 108 7.15 6.21 -5.26
N VAL A 109 5.88 5.83 -5.16
CA VAL A 109 4.84 6.58 -4.47
C VAL A 109 4.11 5.61 -3.53
N ALA A 110 3.97 5.97 -2.26
CA ALA A 110 3.22 5.18 -1.28
C ALA A 110 1.91 5.89 -0.91
N ILE A 111 0.80 5.16 -0.89
CA ILE A 111 -0.54 5.72 -0.67
C ILE A 111 -1.25 4.93 0.43
N SER A 112 -1.84 5.64 1.40
CA SER A 112 -2.74 5.05 2.40
C SER A 112 -3.90 6.00 2.69
N PRO A 113 -5.01 5.54 3.28
CA PRO A 113 -6.10 6.41 3.67
C PRO A 113 -5.77 7.25 4.92
N GLN A 114 -4.65 6.97 5.59
CA GLN A 114 -4.27 7.63 6.83
C GLN A 114 -3.96 9.11 6.58
N LEU A 115 -4.50 9.98 7.45
CA LEU A 115 -4.21 11.40 7.42
C LEU A 115 -2.69 11.66 7.55
N PRO A 116 -2.18 12.74 6.95
CA PRO A 116 -0.85 13.23 7.25
C PRO A 116 -0.74 13.50 8.75
N ASP A 117 0.22 12.87 9.42
CA ASP A 117 0.43 13.12 10.84
C ASP A 117 0.98 14.54 11.02
N ALA A 118 0.14 15.45 11.51
CA ALA A 118 0.49 16.84 11.74
C ALA A 118 1.47 17.02 12.90
N SER A 119 1.61 16.01 13.78
CA SER A 119 2.51 16.06 14.94
C SER A 119 3.96 15.70 14.59
N LEU A 120 4.19 15.04 13.46
CA LEU A 120 5.54 14.71 12.98
C LEU A 120 6.26 15.98 12.51
N SER A 121 7.51 16.12 12.93
CA SER A 121 8.41 17.12 12.38
C SER A 121 8.64 16.91 10.88
N THR A 122 9.06 17.97 10.18
CA THR A 122 9.46 17.85 8.76
C THR A 122 10.54 16.79 8.56
N ALA A 123 11.45 16.60 9.53
CA ALA A 123 12.49 15.57 9.46
C ALA A 123 11.92 14.14 9.54
N GLU A 124 10.91 13.92 10.39
CA GLU A 124 10.21 12.63 10.49
C GLU A 124 9.34 12.34 9.26
N LYS A 125 8.69 13.39 8.72
CA LYS A 125 7.96 13.31 7.45
C LYS A 125 8.90 12.97 6.27
N ASN A 126 10.15 13.43 6.33
CA ASN A 126 11.18 13.17 5.34
C ASN A 126 12.01 11.91 5.61
N ALA A 127 11.71 11.13 6.66
CA ALA A 127 12.41 9.88 6.94
C ALA A 127 12.19 8.83 5.84
N LEU A 128 11.14 9.01 5.03
CA LEU A 128 10.94 8.33 3.76
C LEU A 128 11.40 9.25 2.62
N ALA A 129 12.38 8.81 1.84
CA ALA A 129 12.97 9.57 0.74
C ALA A 129 12.15 9.48 -0.56
N TYR A 130 10.85 9.26 -0.44
CA TYR A 130 9.88 9.18 -1.54
C TYR A 130 8.52 9.72 -1.11
N PRO A 131 7.67 10.17 -2.05
CA PRO A 131 6.33 10.66 -1.75
C PRO A 131 5.47 9.65 -0.98
N VAL A 132 4.95 10.08 0.16
CA VAL A 132 3.90 9.38 0.92
C VAL A 132 2.66 10.24 0.91
N LEU A 133 1.56 9.68 0.41
CA LEU A 133 0.32 10.38 0.15
C LEU A 133 -0.83 9.81 0.97
N SER A 134 -1.69 10.72 1.41
CA SER A 134 -2.97 10.47 2.08
C SER A 134 -4.10 10.46 1.06
N ASP A 135 -4.82 9.34 1.03
CA ASP A 135 -6.06 9.08 0.27
C ASP A 135 -7.26 9.03 1.22
N SER A 136 -7.39 10.05 2.08
CA SER A 136 -8.49 10.14 3.05
C SER A 136 -9.87 10.05 2.40
N SER A 137 -10.05 10.60 1.19
CA SER A 137 -11.30 10.51 0.42
C SER A 137 -11.54 9.14 -0.22
N LEU A 138 -10.56 8.23 -0.17
CA LEU A 138 -10.55 6.91 -0.81
C LEU A 138 -10.64 6.96 -2.34
N ALA A 139 -10.43 8.14 -2.94
CA ALA A 139 -10.56 8.34 -4.38
C ALA A 139 -9.56 7.50 -5.16
N ALA A 140 -8.31 7.40 -4.70
CA ALA A 140 -7.31 6.56 -5.35
C ALA A 140 -7.62 5.07 -5.14
N ALA A 141 -7.93 4.63 -3.92
CA ALA A 141 -8.27 3.25 -3.63
C ALA A 141 -9.49 2.77 -4.46
N GLN A 142 -10.48 3.63 -4.67
CA GLN A 142 -11.63 3.36 -5.53
C GLN A 142 -11.24 3.33 -7.01
N ALA A 143 -10.47 4.30 -7.50
CA ALA A 143 -10.03 4.34 -8.89
C ALA A 143 -9.18 3.12 -9.29
N PHE A 144 -8.43 2.56 -8.33
CA PHE A 144 -7.66 1.33 -8.52
C PHE A 144 -8.47 0.04 -8.28
N GLY A 145 -9.73 0.15 -7.83
CA GLY A 145 -10.61 -0.99 -7.57
C GLY A 145 -10.19 -1.85 -6.38
N ILE A 146 -9.52 -1.25 -5.38
CA ILE A 146 -8.95 -1.97 -4.22
C ILE A 146 -9.55 -1.51 -2.88
N ALA A 147 -10.48 -0.57 -2.85
CA ALA A 147 -11.16 -0.19 -1.61
C ALA A 147 -12.11 -1.30 -1.14
N PHE A 148 -12.06 -1.66 0.14
CA PHE A 148 -13.01 -2.59 0.75
C PHE A 148 -13.40 -2.15 2.17
N THR A 149 -14.67 -2.39 2.53
CA THR A 149 -15.17 -2.18 3.89
C THR A 149 -14.73 -3.32 4.78
N LEU A 150 -14.17 -3.00 5.95
CA LEU A 150 -13.82 -4.00 6.94
C LEU A 150 -15.07 -4.70 7.46
N PRO A 151 -15.03 -6.03 7.65
CA PRO A 151 -16.08 -6.72 8.37
C PRO A 151 -16.21 -6.20 9.81
N PRO A 152 -17.44 -6.10 10.38
CA PRO A 152 -17.68 -5.57 11.73
C PRO A 152 -16.81 -6.22 12.82
N GLU A 153 -16.54 -7.52 12.70
CA GLU A 153 -15.69 -8.24 13.63
C GLU A 153 -14.24 -7.72 13.67
N LEU A 154 -13.73 -7.22 12.54
CA LEU A 154 -12.40 -6.61 12.46
C LEU A 154 -12.42 -5.15 12.93
N GLU A 155 -13.53 -4.42 12.76
CA GLU A 155 -13.70 -3.06 13.29
C GLU A 155 -13.51 -3.06 14.81
N GLU A 156 -14.22 -3.97 15.52
CA GLU A 156 -14.09 -4.11 16.96
C GLU A 156 -12.67 -4.49 17.39
N LEU A 157 -12.05 -5.42 16.67
CA LEU A 157 -10.69 -5.86 16.98
C LEU A 157 -9.71 -4.69 16.85
N TYR A 158 -9.84 -3.89 15.79
CA TYR A 158 -8.92 -2.79 15.51
C TYR A 158 -9.10 -1.64 16.49
N ALA A 159 -10.34 -1.29 16.82
CA ALA A 159 -10.64 -0.32 17.87
C ALA A 159 -10.01 -0.74 19.22
N LYS A 160 -10.13 -2.02 19.60
CA LYS A 160 -9.57 -2.54 20.86
C LYS A 160 -8.03 -2.47 20.94
N VAL A 161 -7.34 -2.48 19.81
CA VAL A 161 -5.87 -2.38 19.75
C VAL A 161 -5.38 -0.95 19.40
N GLY A 162 -6.27 0.04 19.46
CA GLY A 162 -5.93 1.46 19.25
C GLY A 162 -5.90 1.92 17.79
N ASN A 163 -6.38 1.09 16.85
CA ASN A 163 -6.43 1.41 15.42
C ASN A 163 -7.85 1.85 15.02
N ASP A 164 -8.28 3.02 15.51
CA ASP A 164 -9.56 3.64 15.12
C ASP A 164 -9.46 4.24 13.70
N LEU A 165 -9.79 3.44 12.69
CA LEU A 165 -9.63 3.82 11.28
C LEU A 165 -10.47 5.05 10.87
N PRO A 166 -11.76 5.17 11.26
CA PRO A 166 -12.53 6.38 11.04
C PRO A 166 -11.80 7.67 11.43
N THR A 167 -11.14 7.66 12.58
CA THR A 167 -10.37 8.80 13.10
C THR A 167 -9.02 8.94 12.41
N LEU A 168 -8.25 7.85 12.30
CA LEU A 168 -6.91 7.84 11.69
C LEU A 168 -6.93 8.26 10.21
N ASN A 169 -7.99 7.89 9.49
CA ASN A 169 -8.17 8.20 8.07
C ASN A 169 -8.94 9.52 7.84
N GLY A 170 -9.53 10.10 8.89
CA GLY A 170 -10.21 11.39 8.81
C GLY A 170 -11.50 11.42 7.98
N ASN A 171 -12.05 10.26 7.64
CA ASN A 171 -13.21 10.13 6.75
C ASN A 171 -14.44 9.50 7.42
N GLY A 172 -14.31 9.04 8.67
CA GLY A 172 -15.43 8.41 9.38
C GLY A 172 -15.76 6.99 8.92
N GLN A 173 -14.90 6.34 8.12
CA GLN A 173 -15.20 5.07 7.47
C GLN A 173 -14.24 3.94 7.90
N TRP A 174 -14.81 2.74 8.05
CA TRP A 174 -14.06 1.49 8.21
C TRP A 174 -13.67 0.89 6.86
N VAL A 175 -13.00 1.68 6.02
CA VAL A 175 -12.57 1.26 4.69
C VAL A 175 -11.04 1.29 4.61
N LEU A 176 -10.46 0.24 4.04
CA LEU A 176 -9.05 0.17 3.71
C LEU A 176 -8.84 -0.20 2.25
N PRO A 177 -7.71 0.18 1.64
CA PRO A 177 -7.27 -0.45 0.42
C PRO A 177 -6.77 -1.88 0.70
N VAL A 178 -7.06 -2.80 -0.20
CA VAL A 178 -6.27 -4.02 -0.35
C VAL A 178 -4.83 -3.58 -0.63
N PRO A 179 -3.85 -4.03 0.18
CA PRO A 179 -2.46 -3.71 -0.11
C PRO A 179 -2.07 -4.22 -1.49
N ALA A 180 -1.46 -3.34 -2.27
CA ALA A 180 -1.20 -3.62 -3.67
C ALA A 180 0.06 -2.90 -4.14
N THR A 181 0.66 -3.41 -5.19
CA THR A 181 1.78 -2.80 -5.90
C THR A 181 1.44 -2.72 -7.37
N PHE A 182 1.45 -1.51 -7.91
CA PHE A 182 1.20 -1.22 -9.32
C PHE A 182 2.45 -0.58 -9.92
N GLY A 183 2.83 -0.99 -11.12
CA GLY A 183 3.99 -0.45 -11.83
C GLY A 183 3.58 0.14 -13.18
N PHE A 184 3.84 1.43 -13.35
CA PHE A 184 3.52 2.18 -14.55
C PHE A 184 4.78 2.47 -15.37
N ASP A 185 4.68 2.38 -16.69
CA ASP A 185 5.72 2.83 -17.63
C ASP A 185 5.74 4.36 -17.80
N GLU A 186 6.67 4.89 -18.58
CA GLU A 186 6.85 6.33 -18.83
C GLU A 186 5.67 7.04 -19.53
N THR A 187 4.73 6.28 -20.09
CA THR A 187 3.50 6.82 -20.68
C THR A 187 2.35 6.90 -19.68
N GLY A 188 2.56 6.40 -18.47
CA GLY A 188 1.52 6.24 -17.46
C GLY A 188 0.67 4.99 -17.70
N THR A 189 1.15 3.99 -18.44
CA THR A 189 0.41 2.74 -18.67
C THR A 189 0.79 1.69 -17.62
N LEU A 190 -0.21 1.02 -17.04
CA LEU A 190 0.00 -0.02 -16.05
C LEU A 190 0.61 -1.28 -16.69
N ILE A 191 1.85 -1.59 -16.36
CA ILE A 191 2.60 -2.74 -16.91
C ILE A 191 2.88 -3.83 -15.88
N TYR A 192 2.68 -3.54 -14.58
CA TYR A 192 2.81 -4.53 -13.51
C TYR A 192 1.71 -4.33 -12.49
N ARG A 193 1.16 -5.43 -11.96
CA ARG A 193 0.27 -5.38 -10.81
C ARG A 193 0.45 -6.60 -9.91
N HIS A 194 0.33 -6.36 -8.61
CA HIS A 194 0.18 -7.38 -7.58
C HIS A 194 -0.85 -6.88 -6.57
N VAL A 195 -1.95 -7.62 -6.43
CA VAL A 195 -3.07 -7.30 -5.54
C VAL A 195 -3.39 -8.57 -4.78
N GLU A 196 -3.37 -8.52 -3.46
CA GLU A 196 -3.49 -9.71 -2.61
C GLU A 196 -4.34 -9.41 -1.38
N ALA A 197 -5.46 -10.14 -1.25
CA ALA A 197 -6.40 -9.99 -0.15
C ALA A 197 -5.76 -10.34 1.21
N ASP A 198 -4.80 -11.27 1.22
CA ASP A 198 -3.96 -11.48 2.40
C ASP A 198 -2.97 -10.34 2.55
N TYR A 199 -3.32 -9.37 3.39
CA TYR A 199 -2.47 -8.21 3.67
C TYR A 199 -1.08 -8.56 4.23
N ARG A 200 -0.75 -9.82 4.53
CA ARG A 200 0.58 -10.26 4.98
C ARG A 200 1.48 -10.63 3.81
N GLN A 201 0.92 -10.88 2.64
CA GLN A 201 1.63 -11.17 1.40
C GLN A 201 1.87 -9.88 0.61
N ARG A 202 3.04 -9.77 0.00
CA ARG A 202 3.53 -8.56 -0.67
C ARG A 202 4.33 -8.94 -1.90
N ALA A 203 4.32 -8.06 -2.89
CA ALA A 203 5.25 -8.15 -4.00
C ALA A 203 6.69 -7.94 -3.50
N GLU A 204 7.61 -8.79 -3.96
CA GLU A 204 9.04 -8.65 -3.64
C GLU A 204 9.62 -7.45 -4.42
N PRO A 205 10.07 -6.37 -3.76
CA PRO A 205 10.44 -5.12 -4.44
C PRO A 205 11.52 -5.26 -5.52
N VAL A 206 12.51 -6.13 -5.29
CA VAL A 206 13.57 -6.42 -6.29
C VAL A 206 12.97 -7.03 -7.56
N GLU A 207 12.02 -7.94 -7.41
CA GLU A 207 11.37 -8.63 -8.52
C GLU A 207 10.45 -7.69 -9.30
N VAL A 208 9.72 -6.82 -8.58
CA VAL A 208 8.91 -5.76 -9.20
C VAL A 208 9.78 -4.87 -10.08
N LEU A 209 10.90 -4.37 -9.55
CA LEU A 209 11.81 -3.50 -10.30
C LEU A 209 12.39 -4.23 -11.52
N ARG A 210 12.77 -5.50 -11.37
CA ARG A 210 13.25 -6.34 -12.48
C ARG A 210 12.20 -6.47 -13.58
N LEU A 211 10.94 -6.75 -13.24
CA LEU A 211 9.86 -6.98 -14.21
C LEU A 211 9.46 -5.70 -14.95
N ILE A 212 9.37 -4.58 -14.23
CA ILE A 212 9.05 -3.28 -14.83
C ILE A 212 10.17 -2.86 -15.80
N ASN A 213 11.44 -3.11 -15.46
CA ASN A 213 12.59 -2.80 -16.31
C ASN A 213 12.78 -3.81 -17.46
N ALA A 214 12.28 -5.04 -17.36
CA ALA A 214 12.46 -6.04 -18.41
C ALA A 214 11.55 -5.83 -19.63
N ARG A 215 10.44 -5.09 -19.49
CA ARG A 215 9.49 -4.78 -20.58
C ARG A 215 10.00 -3.70 -21.55
N ILE A 216 11.32 -3.54 -21.64
CA ILE A 216 12.04 -2.56 -22.47
C ILE A 216 12.37 -3.10 -23.88
N GLN A 217 11.96 -4.35 -24.21
CA GLN A 217 12.26 -4.98 -25.50
C GLN A 217 11.02 -5.15 -26.38
#